data_AF-A0A959H1P5-F1
#
_entry.id   AF-A0A959H1P5-F1
#
_cell.length_a   1.000
_cell.length_b   1.000
_cell.length_c   1.000
_cell.angle_alpha   90.00
_cell.angle_beta   90.00
_cell.angle_gamma   90.00
#
_symmetry.space_group_name_H-M   'P 1'
#
loop_
_entity.id
_entity.type
_entity.pdbx_description
1 polymer ?
#
loop_
_entity_poly.entity_id
_entity_poly.type
_entity_poly.pdbx_seq_one_letter_code
_entity_poly.pdbx_strand_id
1 'polypeptide(L)'
;LSNEREQNPNFQYWLNIIEMLGGDSPVLVVQNEIEGHYEPIKNKPAIRERFEHVQEFHAVDLSKAATDQRFDILKKDLCHYAGRLPHIGKEYPASFVEVRKQLQALSETKQQYIPWSEFETLCRDQGINDELLIGDYARTFHILGICLHFAEDLDLSNFVFLRPKWIIDSLFDLLYHQVVIDGKGEFSKEDLRTVWTKTEHKGMHGNLLHLMENFELCYPIEGTSR
;
A
#
# COMPACT_ATOMS: atom_id res chain seq x y z
N LEU A 1 5.62 41.26 -7.79
CA LEU A 1 6.36 40.31 -6.93
C LEU A 1 5.43 39.88 -5.81
N SER A 2 4.42 39.08 -6.17
CA SER A 2 3.40 38.58 -5.24
C SER A 2 3.94 37.33 -4.54
N ASN A 3 3.78 37.31 -3.23
CA ASN A 3 4.30 36.30 -2.32
C ASN A 3 3.62 34.94 -2.57
N GLU A 4 4.21 34.10 -3.43
CA GLU A 4 3.74 32.71 -3.71
C GLU A 4 4.00 31.75 -2.52
N ARG A 5 4.60 32.24 -1.43
CA ARG A 5 4.92 31.49 -0.21
C ARG A 5 3.75 31.21 0.74
N GLU A 6 2.54 31.66 0.42
CA GLU A 6 1.33 31.40 1.23
C GLU A 6 0.52 30.18 0.76
N GLN A 7 1.09 29.30 -0.08
CA GLN A 7 0.51 27.97 -0.25
C GLN A 7 1.03 27.05 0.86
N ASN A 8 0.13 26.27 1.46
CA ASN A 8 0.47 25.24 2.43
C ASN A 8 1.68 24.43 1.93
N PRO A 9 2.87 24.54 2.56
CA PRO A 9 4.09 23.89 2.07
C PRO A 9 3.93 22.37 2.00
N ASN A 10 3.02 21.81 2.80
CA ASN A 10 2.70 20.39 2.76
C ASN A 10 2.01 19.98 1.45
N PHE A 11 1.29 20.88 0.78
CA PHE A 11 0.60 20.56 -0.46
C PHE A 11 1.59 20.27 -1.59
N GLN A 12 2.57 21.15 -1.80
CA GLN A 12 3.63 20.94 -2.79
C GLN A 12 4.51 19.75 -2.42
N TYR A 13 4.82 19.56 -1.14
CA TYR A 13 5.50 18.37 -0.65
C TYR A 13 4.78 17.08 -1.06
N TRP A 14 3.47 16.97 -0.80
CA TRP A 14 2.70 15.78 -1.14
C TRP A 14 2.61 15.53 -2.64
N LEU A 15 2.48 16.56 -3.48
CA LEU A 15 2.49 16.37 -4.94
C LEU A 15 3.82 15.81 -5.44
N ASN A 16 4.95 16.24 -4.89
CA ASN A 16 6.26 15.66 -5.24
C ASN A 16 6.37 14.21 -4.77
N ILE A 17 5.89 13.87 -3.57
CA ILE A 17 5.88 12.49 -3.07
C ILE A 17 5.00 11.60 -3.95
N ILE A 18 3.82 12.08 -4.35
CA ILE A 18 2.90 11.34 -5.22
C ILE A 18 3.51 11.15 -6.62
N GLU A 19 4.16 12.18 -7.19
CA GLU A 19 4.89 12.06 -8.47
C GLU A 19 6.01 11.01 -8.38
N MET A 20 6.79 11.03 -7.31
CA MET A 20 7.91 10.10 -7.10
C MET A 20 7.47 8.65 -6.93
N LEU A 21 6.38 8.40 -6.19
CA LEU A 21 5.95 7.04 -5.82
C LEU A 21 4.82 6.49 -6.71
N GLY A 22 3.96 7.37 -7.24
CA GLY A 22 2.75 7.00 -7.98
C GLY A 22 2.97 6.81 -9.48
N GLY A 23 4.11 7.25 -10.02
CA GLY A 23 4.39 7.24 -11.45
C GLY A 23 3.27 7.92 -12.25
N ASP A 24 2.81 7.27 -13.32
CA ASP A 24 1.78 7.80 -14.23
C ASP A 24 0.34 7.74 -13.68
N SER A 25 0.16 7.52 -12.38
CA SER A 25 -1.18 7.38 -11.78
C SER A 25 -1.93 8.72 -11.79
N PRO A 26 -3.19 8.78 -12.28
CA PRO A 26 -3.97 10.01 -12.27
C PRO A 26 -4.27 10.48 -10.85
N VAL A 27 -4.05 11.76 -10.57
CA VAL A 27 -4.21 12.39 -9.26
C VAL A 27 -5.41 13.33 -9.26
N LEU A 28 -6.32 13.15 -8.31
CA LEU A 28 -7.42 14.07 -8.04
C LEU A 28 -7.14 14.79 -6.72
N VAL A 29 -7.08 16.11 -6.74
CA VAL A 29 -6.87 16.92 -5.55
C VAL A 29 -8.23 17.29 -4.95
N VAL A 30 -8.46 16.87 -3.71
CA VAL A 30 -9.72 17.13 -3.00
C VAL A 30 -9.48 18.05 -1.82
N GLN A 31 -10.08 19.23 -1.85
CA GLN A 31 -10.12 20.17 -0.73
C GLN A 31 -11.34 19.88 0.13
N ASN A 32 -11.13 19.35 1.33
CA ASN A 32 -12.21 19.19 2.30
C ASN A 32 -12.57 20.54 2.93
N GLU A 33 -13.83 20.91 2.84
CA GLU A 33 -14.43 22.07 3.47
C GLU A 33 -14.84 21.72 4.92
N ILE A 34 -14.46 22.57 5.87
CA ILE A 34 -14.79 22.40 7.28
C ILE A 34 -15.63 23.60 7.69
N GLU A 35 -16.86 23.35 8.14
CA GLU A 35 -17.78 24.39 8.62
C GLU A 35 -18.05 25.53 7.63
N GLY A 36 -18.07 25.26 6.33
CA GLY A 36 -18.25 26.31 5.32
C GLY A 36 -16.95 26.95 4.84
N HIS A 37 -15.82 26.60 5.44
CA HIS A 37 -14.54 27.23 5.20
C HIS A 37 -13.59 26.31 4.43
N TYR A 38 -13.05 26.83 3.33
CA TYR A 38 -11.86 26.33 2.66
C TYR A 38 -11.17 27.49 1.94
N GLU A 39 -9.85 27.41 1.80
CA GLU A 39 -9.09 28.34 0.96
C GLU A 39 -8.94 27.72 -0.44
N PRO A 40 -9.50 28.31 -1.51
CA PRO A 40 -9.37 27.73 -2.84
C PRO A 40 -7.90 27.63 -3.27
N ILE A 41 -7.51 26.50 -3.85
CA ILE A 41 -6.18 26.35 -4.45
C ILE A 41 -6.00 27.40 -5.54
N LYS A 42 -5.01 28.28 -5.33
CA LYS A 42 -4.59 29.31 -6.28
C LYS A 42 -3.76 28.66 -7.39
N ASN A 43 -3.86 29.21 -8.60
CA ASN A 43 -3.02 28.86 -9.76
C ASN A 43 -3.02 27.36 -10.14
N LYS A 44 -4.22 26.74 -10.19
CA LYS A 44 -4.42 25.37 -10.71
C LYS A 44 -3.73 25.09 -12.07
N PRO A 45 -3.69 26.03 -13.03
CA PRO A 45 -2.97 25.82 -14.29
C PRO A 45 -1.47 25.55 -14.09
N ALA A 46 -0.78 26.34 -13.27
CA ALA A 46 0.66 26.14 -13.00
C ALA A 46 0.93 24.80 -12.28
N ILE A 47 0.00 24.36 -11.43
CA ILE A 47 0.11 23.05 -10.77
C ILE A 47 0.00 21.92 -11.80
N ARG A 48 -0.96 21.99 -12.73
CA ARG A 48 -1.09 20.99 -13.81
C ARG A 48 0.11 21.00 -14.77
N GLU A 49 0.72 22.16 -15.00
CA GLU A 49 1.92 22.29 -15.81
C GLU A 49 3.13 21.62 -15.13
N ARG A 50 3.27 21.75 -13.81
CA ARG A 50 4.37 21.09 -13.06
C ARG A 50 4.11 19.61 -12.81
N PHE A 51 2.87 19.22 -12.56
CA PHE A 51 2.44 17.87 -12.21
C PHE A 51 1.38 17.40 -13.20
N GLU A 52 1.82 16.85 -14.34
CA GLU A 52 0.93 16.48 -15.45
C GLU A 52 -0.11 15.42 -15.08
N HIS A 53 0.16 14.61 -14.05
CA HIS A 53 -0.77 13.59 -13.57
C HIS A 53 -1.93 14.18 -12.76
N VAL A 54 -1.90 15.46 -12.35
CA VAL A 54 -3.01 16.11 -11.64
C VAL A 54 -4.15 16.42 -12.60
N GLN A 55 -5.19 15.58 -12.53
CA GLN A 55 -6.32 15.64 -13.45
C GLN A 55 -7.36 16.67 -13.01
N GLU A 56 -7.86 16.55 -11.78
CA GLU A 56 -8.98 17.37 -11.29
C GLU A 56 -8.76 17.98 -9.91
N PHE A 57 -9.50 19.05 -9.64
CA PHE A 57 -9.55 19.72 -8.35
C PHE A 57 -11.00 19.82 -7.87
N HIS A 58 -11.28 19.22 -6.73
CA HIS A 58 -12.59 19.27 -6.08
C HIS A 58 -12.53 20.06 -4.77
N ALA A 59 -13.64 20.72 -4.43
CA ALA A 59 -13.89 21.24 -3.10
C ALA A 59 -15.24 20.70 -2.63
N VAL A 60 -15.25 19.96 -1.52
CA VAL A 60 -16.43 19.24 -1.00
C VAL A 60 -16.46 19.34 0.52
N ASP A 61 -17.65 19.35 1.11
CA ASP A 61 -17.80 19.16 2.55
C ASP A 61 -17.99 17.66 2.81
N LEU A 62 -16.91 16.97 3.22
CA LEU A 62 -16.97 15.52 3.46
C LEU A 62 -17.90 15.16 4.63
N SER A 63 -18.16 16.08 5.57
CA SER A 63 -19.12 15.84 6.66
C SER A 63 -20.57 15.78 6.16
N LYS A 64 -20.84 16.34 4.97
CA LYS A 64 -22.14 16.36 4.30
C LYS A 64 -22.14 15.57 2.98
N ALA A 65 -21.24 14.60 2.84
CA ALA A 65 -21.09 13.80 1.62
C ALA A 65 -22.39 13.17 1.08
N ALA A 66 -23.36 12.88 1.94
CA ALA A 66 -24.66 12.32 1.54
C ALA A 66 -25.60 13.34 0.84
N THR A 67 -25.41 14.64 1.07
CA THR A 67 -26.31 15.70 0.58
C THR A 67 -25.59 16.75 -0.27
N ASP A 68 -24.26 16.81 -0.22
CA ASP A 68 -23.44 17.70 -1.04
C ASP A 68 -23.33 17.15 -2.48
N GLN A 69 -24.02 17.80 -3.42
CA GLN A 69 -23.99 17.41 -4.84
C GLN A 69 -22.57 17.45 -5.45
N ARG A 70 -21.64 18.23 -4.88
CA ARG A 70 -20.24 18.26 -5.33
C ARG A 70 -19.53 16.93 -5.06
N PHE A 71 -19.97 16.19 -4.04
CA PHE A 71 -19.46 14.86 -3.74
C PHE A 71 -19.86 13.84 -4.81
N ASP A 72 -21.06 13.98 -5.42
CA ASP A 72 -21.47 13.13 -6.53
C ASP A 72 -20.63 13.39 -7.80
N ILE A 73 -20.22 14.65 -8.02
CA ILE A 73 -19.27 14.99 -9.09
C ILE A 73 -17.91 14.34 -8.82
N LEU A 74 -17.39 14.45 -7.58
CA LEU A 74 -16.15 13.76 -7.18
C LEU A 74 -16.22 12.25 -7.41
N LYS A 75 -17.33 11.59 -7.03
CA LYS A 75 -17.54 10.16 -7.29
C LYS A 75 -17.51 9.84 -8.79
N LYS A 76 -18.17 10.66 -9.60
CA LYS A 76 -18.23 10.46 -11.05
C LYS A 76 -16.83 10.55 -11.66
N ASP A 77 -16.03 11.52 -11.24
CA ASP A 77 -14.67 11.70 -11.74
C ASP A 77 -13.74 10.58 -11.24
N LEU A 78 -13.86 10.17 -9.98
CA LEU A 78 -13.18 8.97 -9.47
C LEU A 78 -13.48 7.74 -10.33
N CYS A 79 -14.75 7.46 -10.62
CA CYS A 79 -15.13 6.35 -11.50
C CYS A 79 -14.59 6.53 -12.93
N HIS A 80 -14.58 7.77 -13.45
CA HIS A 80 -14.07 8.08 -14.78
C HIS A 80 -12.57 7.77 -14.91
N TYR A 81 -11.75 8.24 -13.97
CA TYR A 81 -10.30 8.03 -14.01
C TYR A 81 -9.92 6.60 -13.63
N ALA A 82 -10.54 6.03 -12.59
CA ALA A 82 -10.32 4.64 -12.22
C ALA A 82 -10.65 3.70 -13.38
N GLY A 83 -11.78 3.92 -14.08
CA GLY A 83 -12.19 3.10 -15.23
C GLY A 83 -11.27 3.17 -16.45
N ARG A 84 -10.31 4.11 -16.48
CA ARG A 84 -9.34 4.31 -17.57
C ARG A 84 -7.93 3.86 -17.22
N LEU A 85 -7.71 3.36 -16.00
CA LEU A 85 -6.41 2.83 -15.62
C LEU A 85 -6.02 1.68 -16.57
N PRO A 86 -4.75 1.58 -17.01
CA PRO A 86 -4.35 0.63 -18.05
C PRO A 86 -4.68 -0.84 -17.75
N HIS A 87 -4.80 -1.20 -16.48
CA HIS A 87 -5.08 -2.56 -16.03
C HIS A 87 -6.59 -2.86 -15.90
N ILE A 88 -7.46 -1.86 -15.98
CA ILE A 88 -8.92 -2.04 -15.94
C ILE A 88 -9.43 -2.49 -17.31
N GLY A 89 -10.27 -3.52 -17.32
CA GLY A 89 -10.77 -4.13 -18.57
C GLY A 89 -9.79 -5.07 -19.26
N LYS A 90 -8.58 -5.28 -18.69
CA LYS A 90 -7.69 -6.34 -19.17
C LYS A 90 -8.35 -7.70 -18.95
N GLU A 91 -8.39 -8.50 -20.01
CA GLU A 91 -8.80 -9.89 -19.93
C GLU A 91 -7.70 -10.70 -19.24
N TYR A 92 -8.10 -11.52 -18.27
CA TYR A 92 -7.22 -12.46 -17.61
C TYR A 92 -7.65 -13.89 -17.94
N PRO A 93 -6.71 -14.84 -18.05
CA PRO A 93 -7.04 -16.25 -18.18
C PRO A 93 -7.97 -16.72 -17.06
N ALA A 94 -8.85 -17.67 -17.36
CA ALA A 94 -9.77 -18.24 -16.35
C ALA A 94 -9.00 -18.79 -15.13
N SER A 95 -7.83 -19.38 -15.36
CA SER A 95 -6.93 -19.88 -14.32
C SER A 95 -6.44 -18.76 -13.38
N PHE A 96 -6.10 -17.57 -13.90
CA PHE A 96 -5.73 -16.41 -13.10
C PHE A 96 -6.85 -15.98 -12.16
N VAL A 97 -8.07 -15.91 -12.70
CA VAL A 97 -9.27 -15.56 -11.94
C VAL A 97 -9.52 -16.59 -10.83
N GLU A 98 -9.31 -17.86 -11.11
CA GLU A 98 -9.56 -18.92 -10.14
C GLU A 98 -8.48 -18.98 -9.04
N VAL A 99 -7.19 -18.82 -9.38
CA VAL A 99 -6.12 -18.68 -8.38
C VAL A 99 -6.39 -17.47 -7.48
N ARG A 100 -6.79 -16.33 -8.05
CA ARG A 100 -7.16 -15.14 -7.26
C ARG A 100 -8.27 -15.43 -6.24
N LYS A 101 -9.34 -16.13 -6.65
CA LYS A 101 -10.43 -16.49 -5.74
C LYS A 101 -9.95 -17.38 -4.61
N GLN A 102 -9.07 -18.35 -4.91
CA GLN A 102 -8.52 -19.24 -3.89
C GLN A 102 -7.66 -18.47 -2.88
N LEU A 103 -6.81 -17.55 -3.33
CA LEU A 103 -6.04 -16.67 -2.43
C LEU A 103 -6.96 -15.81 -1.56
N GLN A 104 -8.03 -15.27 -2.13
CA GLN A 104 -9.01 -14.48 -1.38
C GLN A 104 -9.71 -15.35 -0.31
N ALA A 105 -10.17 -16.55 -0.67
CA ALA A 105 -10.79 -17.48 0.27
C ALA A 105 -9.81 -17.87 1.40
N LEU A 106 -8.53 -18.11 1.09
CA LEU A 106 -7.50 -18.38 2.10
C LEU A 106 -7.28 -17.17 3.01
N SER A 107 -7.30 -15.95 2.48
CA SER A 107 -7.15 -14.73 3.29
C SER A 107 -8.31 -14.56 4.30
N GLU A 108 -9.50 -15.10 3.99
CA GLU A 108 -10.68 -15.05 4.86
C GLU A 108 -10.60 -16.06 6.03
N THR A 109 -9.75 -17.11 5.92
CA THR A 109 -9.56 -18.12 6.99
C THR A 109 -8.65 -17.68 8.14
N LYS A 110 -8.25 -16.39 8.18
CA LYS A 110 -7.25 -15.80 9.09
C LYS A 110 -5.81 -16.25 8.85
N GLN A 111 -5.55 -17.00 7.79
CA GLN A 111 -4.19 -17.31 7.38
C GLN A 111 -3.49 -16.02 6.89
N GLN A 112 -2.31 -15.73 7.43
CA GLN A 112 -1.59 -14.50 7.12
C GLN A 112 -0.70 -14.64 5.89
N TYR A 113 -0.16 -15.84 5.68
CA TYR A 113 0.71 -16.19 4.57
C TYR A 113 0.60 -17.68 4.25
N ILE A 114 1.03 -18.04 3.05
CA ILE A 114 1.26 -19.43 2.63
C ILE A 114 2.71 -19.59 2.17
N PRO A 115 3.31 -20.78 2.29
CA PRO A 115 4.58 -21.07 1.63
C PRO A 115 4.46 -20.90 0.11
N TRP A 116 5.55 -20.52 -0.54
CA TRP A 116 5.61 -20.42 -2.00
C TRP A 116 5.18 -21.73 -2.69
N SER A 117 5.58 -22.89 -2.17
CA SER A 117 5.18 -24.20 -2.70
C SER A 117 3.67 -24.44 -2.68
N GLU A 118 2.96 -23.88 -1.69
CA GLU A 118 1.50 -23.94 -1.64
C GLU A 118 0.89 -23.07 -2.74
N PHE A 119 1.41 -21.85 -2.94
CA PHE A 119 1.00 -20.99 -4.06
C PHE A 119 1.22 -21.66 -5.42
N GLU A 120 2.36 -22.30 -5.63
CA GLU A 120 2.61 -23.04 -6.87
C GLU A 120 1.62 -24.19 -7.05
N THR A 121 1.25 -24.88 -5.97
CA THR A 121 0.26 -25.96 -5.99
C THR A 121 -1.11 -25.42 -6.42
N LEU A 122 -1.54 -24.28 -5.88
CA LEU A 122 -2.78 -23.62 -6.30
C LEU A 122 -2.78 -23.30 -7.81
N CYS A 123 -1.63 -22.88 -8.36
CA CYS A 123 -1.49 -22.62 -9.79
C CYS A 123 -1.53 -23.92 -10.62
N ARG A 124 -0.81 -24.96 -10.19
CA ARG A 124 -0.74 -26.27 -10.88
C ARG A 124 -2.09 -26.97 -10.89
N ASP A 125 -2.89 -26.82 -9.83
CA ASP A 125 -4.26 -27.32 -9.76
C ASP A 125 -5.19 -26.65 -10.78
N GLN A 126 -4.84 -25.45 -11.26
CA GLN A 126 -5.51 -24.75 -12.36
C GLN A 126 -4.86 -25.03 -13.73
N GLY A 127 -3.98 -26.02 -13.82
CA GLY A 127 -3.31 -26.44 -15.06
C GLY A 127 -2.09 -25.60 -15.45
N ILE A 128 -1.60 -24.73 -14.56
CA ILE A 128 -0.44 -23.87 -14.81
C ILE A 128 0.83 -24.60 -14.35
N ASN A 129 1.60 -25.13 -15.30
CA ASN A 129 2.86 -25.84 -15.01
C ASN A 129 4.12 -25.05 -15.41
N ASP A 130 3.96 -23.91 -16.08
CA ASP A 130 5.08 -23.05 -16.46
C ASP A 130 5.47 -22.16 -15.27
N GLU A 131 6.67 -22.38 -14.74
CA GLU A 131 7.21 -21.64 -13.59
C GLU A 131 7.30 -20.13 -13.84
N LEU A 132 7.59 -19.72 -15.09
CA LEU A 132 7.61 -18.30 -15.44
C LEU A 132 6.23 -17.68 -15.29
N LEU A 133 5.19 -18.40 -15.75
CA LEU A 133 3.81 -17.96 -15.65
C LEU A 133 3.31 -17.92 -14.19
N ILE A 134 3.72 -18.88 -13.36
CA ILE A 134 3.44 -18.86 -11.91
C ILE A 134 4.06 -17.61 -11.26
N GLY A 135 5.32 -17.32 -11.58
CA GLY A 135 6.00 -16.11 -11.13
C GLY A 135 5.31 -14.82 -11.58
N ASP A 136 4.86 -14.77 -12.83
CA ASP A 136 4.13 -13.62 -13.37
C ASP A 136 2.78 -13.40 -12.68
N TYR A 137 2.09 -14.48 -12.30
CA TYR A 137 0.85 -14.39 -11.52
C TYR A 137 1.11 -13.79 -10.15
N ALA A 138 2.11 -14.31 -9.43
CA ALA A 138 2.50 -13.77 -8.12
C ALA A 138 2.88 -12.28 -8.19
N ARG A 139 3.68 -11.90 -9.20
CA ARG A 139 4.06 -10.50 -9.44
C ARG A 139 2.85 -9.61 -9.74
N THR A 140 1.92 -10.10 -10.56
CA THR A 140 0.69 -9.36 -10.87
C THR A 140 -0.18 -9.20 -9.64
N PHE A 141 -0.35 -10.25 -8.83
CA PHE A 141 -1.10 -10.17 -7.58
C PHE A 141 -0.46 -9.25 -6.55
N HIS A 142 0.88 -9.20 -6.50
CA HIS A 142 1.63 -8.21 -5.71
C HIS A 142 1.26 -6.78 -6.11
N ILE A 143 1.37 -6.45 -7.40
CA ILE A 143 1.07 -5.10 -7.91
C ILE A 143 -0.39 -4.71 -7.66
N LEU A 144 -1.31 -5.68 -7.76
CA LEU A 144 -2.74 -5.46 -7.50
C LEU A 144 -3.09 -5.42 -6.01
N GLY A 145 -2.14 -5.69 -5.10
CA GLY A 145 -2.37 -5.72 -3.66
C GLY A 145 -3.26 -6.88 -3.18
N ILE A 146 -3.41 -7.94 -3.99
CA ILE A 146 -4.19 -9.14 -3.63
C ILE A 146 -3.45 -9.95 -2.57
N CYS A 147 -2.15 -10.12 -2.75
CA CYS A 147 -1.21 -10.70 -1.80
C CYS A 147 0.16 -10.06 -2.03
N LEU A 148 1.11 -10.16 -1.10
CA LEU A 148 2.49 -9.71 -1.33
C LEU A 148 3.43 -10.90 -1.49
N HIS A 149 4.30 -10.83 -2.49
CA HIS A 149 5.39 -11.78 -2.70
C HIS A 149 6.66 -11.01 -3.07
N PHE A 150 7.76 -11.30 -2.38
CA PHE A 150 9.04 -10.61 -2.55
C PHE A 150 10.02 -11.56 -3.26
N ALA A 151 9.80 -11.76 -4.55
CA ALA A 151 10.50 -12.78 -5.34
C ALA A 151 12.03 -12.63 -5.37
N GLU A 152 12.54 -11.39 -5.26
CA GLU A 152 13.97 -11.07 -5.34
C GLU A 152 14.66 -11.13 -3.96
N ASP A 153 13.89 -11.35 -2.90
CA ASP A 153 14.38 -11.38 -1.53
C ASP A 153 14.57 -12.83 -1.06
N LEU A 154 15.80 -13.21 -0.69
CA LEU A 154 16.11 -14.61 -0.36
C LEU A 154 15.38 -15.10 0.91
N ASP A 155 15.11 -14.21 1.86
CA ASP A 155 14.48 -14.55 3.13
C ASP A 155 12.95 -14.51 3.03
N LEU A 156 12.39 -13.69 2.14
CA LEU A 156 10.95 -13.51 1.96
C LEU A 156 10.35 -14.23 0.75
N SER A 157 11.15 -14.62 -0.25
CA SER A 157 10.69 -15.27 -1.49
C SER A 157 9.93 -16.57 -1.27
N ASN A 158 10.17 -17.23 -0.13
CA ASN A 158 9.48 -18.46 0.26
C ASN A 158 8.06 -18.24 0.80
N PHE A 159 7.59 -16.99 0.89
CA PHE A 159 6.30 -16.64 1.49
C PHE A 159 5.43 -15.80 0.55
N VAL A 160 4.17 -16.19 0.40
CA VAL A 160 3.13 -15.35 -0.19
C VAL A 160 2.24 -14.84 0.93
N PHE A 161 2.33 -13.55 1.23
CA PHE A 161 1.57 -12.89 2.29
C PHE A 161 0.16 -12.57 1.80
N LEU A 162 -0.82 -13.35 2.26
CA LEU A 162 -2.23 -13.22 1.88
C LEU A 162 -2.89 -11.97 2.45
N ARG A 163 -2.36 -11.43 3.56
CA ARG A 163 -2.97 -10.31 4.28
C ARG A 163 -1.98 -9.17 4.46
N PRO A 164 -1.85 -8.26 3.48
CA PRO A 164 -0.98 -7.09 3.58
C PRO A 164 -1.24 -6.25 4.84
N LYS A 165 -2.52 -6.13 5.24
CA LYS A 165 -2.90 -5.43 6.47
C LYS A 165 -2.25 -6.03 7.73
N TRP A 166 -2.08 -7.35 7.83
CA TRP A 166 -1.44 -7.96 8.99
C TRP A 166 0.04 -7.59 9.09
N ILE A 167 0.75 -7.47 7.95
CA ILE A 167 2.12 -6.95 7.95
C ILE A 167 2.10 -5.55 8.54
N ILE A 168 1.32 -4.64 7.94
CA ILE A 168 1.22 -3.25 8.37
C ILE A 168 0.90 -3.13 9.87
N ASP A 169 -0.14 -3.83 10.33
CA ASP A 169 -0.52 -3.84 11.74
C ASP A 169 0.62 -4.35 12.63
N SER A 170 1.36 -5.38 12.19
CA SER A 170 2.51 -5.91 12.95
C SER A 170 3.68 -4.91 13.01
N LEU A 171 3.97 -4.20 11.92
CA LEU A 171 5.04 -3.19 11.91
C LEU A 171 4.68 -2.03 12.85
N PHE A 172 3.44 -1.56 12.80
CA PHE A 172 2.95 -0.51 13.71
C PHE A 172 2.85 -0.98 15.16
N ASP A 173 2.51 -2.24 15.41
CA ASP A 173 2.54 -2.84 16.75
C ASP A 173 3.94 -2.67 17.38
N LEU A 174 5.04 -2.78 16.61
CA LEU A 174 6.40 -2.52 17.09
C LEU A 174 6.72 -1.03 17.21
N LEU A 175 6.48 -0.25 16.16
CA LEU A 175 6.83 1.18 16.13
C LEU A 175 6.19 1.97 17.27
N TYR A 176 4.98 1.58 17.69
CA TYR A 176 4.25 2.21 18.79
C TYR A 176 4.31 1.42 20.10
N HIS A 177 5.12 0.37 20.19
CA HIS A 177 5.27 -0.39 21.43
C HIS A 177 6.02 0.43 22.48
N GLN A 178 5.59 0.32 23.74
CA GLN A 178 6.21 1.08 24.84
C GLN A 178 7.71 0.81 24.98
N VAL A 179 8.17 -0.41 24.70
CA VAL A 179 9.60 -0.77 24.73
C VAL A 179 10.43 0.09 23.76
N VAL A 180 9.90 0.37 22.57
CA VAL A 180 10.55 1.18 21.54
C VAL A 180 10.45 2.66 21.90
N ILE A 181 9.28 3.11 22.38
CA ILE A 181 9.06 4.51 22.77
C ILE A 181 9.98 4.90 23.93
N ASP A 182 10.04 4.07 24.99
CA ASP A 182 10.92 4.30 26.15
C ASP A 182 12.40 4.15 25.78
N GLY A 183 12.70 3.23 24.85
CA GLY A 183 14.01 3.05 24.23
C GLY A 183 14.39 4.14 23.21
N LYS A 184 13.55 5.18 23.02
CA LYS A 184 13.76 6.28 22.07
C LYS A 184 13.99 5.82 20.61
N GLY A 185 13.31 4.75 20.21
CA GLY A 185 13.42 4.15 18.88
C GLY A 185 14.36 2.95 18.80
N GLU A 186 15.10 2.64 19.86
CA GLU A 186 15.97 1.46 19.92
C GLU A 186 15.20 0.23 20.43
N PHE A 187 15.46 -0.93 19.82
CA PHE A 187 14.95 -2.22 20.27
C PHE A 187 15.91 -3.35 19.89
N SER A 188 15.83 -4.45 20.61
CA SER A 188 16.61 -5.66 20.37
C SER A 188 15.76 -6.77 19.72
N LYS A 189 16.42 -7.81 19.21
CA LYS A 189 15.73 -9.02 18.71
C LYS A 189 14.92 -9.73 19.81
N GLU A 190 15.32 -9.61 21.07
CA GLU A 190 14.57 -10.11 22.22
C GLU A 190 13.24 -9.37 22.39
N ASP A 191 13.24 -8.06 22.18
CA ASP A 191 12.03 -7.22 22.32
C ASP A 191 10.95 -7.60 21.31
N LEU A 192 11.34 -8.05 20.11
CA LEU A 192 10.40 -8.55 19.10
C LEU A 192 9.50 -9.67 19.65
N ARG A 193 10.03 -10.54 20.53
CA ARG A 193 9.25 -11.62 21.15
C ARG A 193 8.25 -11.12 22.19
N THR A 194 8.52 -9.95 22.77
CA THR A 194 7.64 -9.28 23.73
C THR A 194 6.52 -8.51 23.03
N VAL A 195 6.82 -7.92 21.86
CA VAL A 195 5.83 -7.19 21.05
C VAL A 195 4.93 -8.16 20.29
N TRP A 196 5.53 -9.07 19.51
CA TRP A 196 4.81 -9.98 18.63
C TRP A 196 4.55 -11.32 19.32
N THR A 197 3.56 -11.32 20.21
CA THR A 197 3.19 -12.47 21.07
C THR A 197 2.05 -13.32 20.52
N LYS A 198 1.33 -12.84 19.50
CA LYS A 198 0.17 -13.54 18.95
C LYS A 198 0.62 -14.80 18.21
N THR A 199 -0.25 -15.81 18.15
CA THR A 199 0.05 -17.09 17.48
C THR A 199 0.41 -16.92 16.01
N GLU A 200 -0.20 -15.95 15.34
CA GLU A 200 0.06 -15.58 13.95
C GLU A 200 1.46 -15.00 13.70
N HIS A 201 2.14 -14.51 14.75
CA HIS A 201 3.52 -14.01 14.66
C HIS A 201 4.57 -15.09 14.89
N LYS A 202 4.17 -16.27 15.36
CA LYS A 202 5.11 -17.33 15.72
C LYS A 202 5.95 -17.74 14.51
N GLY A 203 7.28 -17.63 14.65
CA GLY A 203 8.22 -17.97 13.58
C GLY A 203 8.39 -16.86 12.53
N MET A 204 7.67 -15.75 12.65
CA MET A 204 7.72 -14.64 11.69
C MET A 204 8.53 -13.44 12.20
N HIS A 205 9.05 -13.46 13.43
CA HIS A 205 9.81 -12.33 13.99
C HIS A 205 10.95 -11.87 13.09
N GLY A 206 11.73 -12.82 12.53
CA GLY A 206 12.81 -12.50 11.60
C GLY A 206 12.30 -11.90 10.29
N ASN A 207 11.28 -12.50 9.68
CA ASN A 207 10.70 -12.02 8.43
C ASN A 207 10.01 -10.65 8.58
N LEU A 208 9.35 -10.39 9.70
CA LEU A 208 8.74 -9.09 9.99
C LEU A 208 9.80 -8.01 10.23
N LEU A 209 10.89 -8.34 10.93
CA LEU A 209 12.03 -7.43 11.06
C LEU A 209 12.63 -7.11 9.68
N HIS A 210 12.87 -8.13 8.87
CA HIS A 210 13.41 -7.98 7.51
C HIS A 210 12.49 -7.15 6.61
N LEU A 211 11.16 -7.32 6.74
CA LEU A 211 10.19 -6.45 6.08
C LEU A 211 10.30 -4.99 6.51
N MET A 212 10.56 -4.71 7.79
CA MET A 212 10.79 -3.34 8.27
C MET A 212 12.07 -2.74 7.71
N GLU A 213 13.13 -3.52 7.59
CA GLU A 213 14.39 -3.10 6.96
C GLU A 213 14.18 -2.81 5.46
N ASN A 214 13.47 -3.69 4.74
CA ASN A 214 13.12 -3.49 3.33
C ASN A 214 12.23 -2.26 3.09
N PHE A 215 11.41 -1.88 4.07
CA PHE A 215 10.59 -0.66 4.01
C PHE A 215 11.29 0.57 4.61
N GLU A 216 12.59 0.48 4.92
CA GLU A 216 13.41 1.55 5.49
C GLU A 216 12.84 2.12 6.81
N LEU A 217 12.12 1.30 7.58
CA LEU A 217 11.53 1.68 8.86
C LEU A 217 12.50 1.49 10.04
N CYS A 218 13.51 0.66 9.88
CA CYS A 218 14.58 0.45 10.86
C CYS A 218 15.90 0.08 10.18
N TYR A 219 16.99 0.15 10.94
CA TYR A 219 18.32 -0.25 10.50
C TYR A 219 19.13 -0.79 11.67
N PRO A 220 20.11 -1.69 11.43
CA PRO A 220 20.99 -2.18 12.48
C PRO A 220 21.96 -1.09 12.94
N ILE A 221 22.20 -1.00 14.24
CA ILE A 221 23.20 -0.09 14.81
C ILE A 221 24.56 -0.82 14.81
N GLU A 222 25.50 -0.32 14.00
CA GLU A 222 26.85 -0.88 13.90
C GLU A 222 27.55 -0.96 15.26
N GLY A 223 28.25 -2.08 15.49
CA GLY A 223 29.02 -2.29 16.72
C GLY A 223 28.18 -2.71 17.94
N THR A 224 26.89 -2.98 17.77
CA THR A 224 26.03 -3.54 18.81
C THR A 224 25.54 -4.94 18.42
N SER A 225 25.49 -5.85 19.40
CA SER A 225 25.01 -7.23 19.23
C SER A 225 23.51 -7.38 19.51
N ARG A 226 22.76 -6.27 19.56
CA ARG A 226 21.37 -6.20 20.00
C ARG A 226 20.41 -6.22 18.83
#